data_AF-A0A2B7ZZ50-F1
#
_entry.id   AF-A0A2B7ZZ50-F1
#
_cell.length_a   1.000
_cell.length_b   1.000
_cell.length_c   1.000
_cell.angle_alpha   90.00
_cell.angle_beta   90.00
_cell.angle_gamma   90.00
#
_symmetry.space_group_name_H-M   'P 1'
#
loop_
_entity.id
_entity.type
_entity.pdbx_description
1 polymer ?
#
loop_
_entity_poly.entity_id
_entity_poly.type
_entity_poly.pdbx_seq_one_letter_code
_entity_poly.pdbx_strand_id
1 'polypeptide(L)' 'MNIVLFGPPGAGKGTQGERLITLYGLTHLSTGEVFRRNMTDG' A
#
# COMPACT_ATOMS: atom_id res chain seq x y z
N MET A 1 2.34 5.31 -13.49
CA MET A 1 3.16 6.04 -12.49
C MET A 1 3.35 5.11 -11.30
N ASN A 2 4.58 4.94 -10.82
CA ASN A 2 4.88 4.07 -9.69
C ASN A 2 5.33 4.93 -8.50
N ILE A 3 4.68 4.76 -7.34
CA ILE A 3 4.92 5.57 -6.14
C ILE A 3 5.28 4.63 -4.99
N VAL A 4 6.33 4.97 -4.26
CA VAL A 4 6.72 4.29 -3.02
C VAL A 4 6.56 5.26 -1.85
N LEU A 5 5.72 4.90 -0.87
CA LEU A 5 5.52 5.67 0.35
C LEU A 5 6.32 5.05 1.50
N PHE A 6 7.25 5.81 2.07
CA PHE A 6 8.10 5.39 3.19
C PHE A 6 8.04 6.40 4.34
N GLY A 7 8.42 5.97 5.55
CA GLY A 7 8.36 6.79 6.77
C GLY A 7 8.03 5.96 8.02
N PRO A 8 8.21 6.52 9.23
CA PRO A 8 8.03 5.80 10.48
C PRO A 8 6.57 5.37 10.73
N PRO A 9 6.31 4.46 11.70
CA PRO A 9 4.95 4.18 12.16
C PRO A 9 4.22 5.46 12.55
N GLY A 10 2.94 5.58 12.19
CA GLY A 10 2.16 6.80 12.45
C GLY A 10 2.38 7.97 11.48
N ALA A 11 3.32 7.89 10.53
CA ALA A 11 3.59 8.98 9.57
C ALA A 11 2.49 9.24 8.51
N GLY A 12 1.32 8.57 8.61
CA GLY A 12 0.19 8.81 7.70
C GLY A 12 0.31 8.21 6.29
N LYS A 13 1.24 7.27 6.07
CA LYS A 13 1.46 6.62 4.76
C LYS A 13 0.19 6.00 4.17
N GLY A 14 -0.60 5.31 4.99
CA GLY A 14 -1.87 4.70 4.54
C GLY A 14 -2.87 5.75 4.05
N THR A 15 -3.08 6.81 4.84
CA THR A 15 -3.95 7.93 4.48
C THR A 15 -3.54 8.61 3.18
N GLN A 16 -2.24 8.82 2.97
CA GLN A 16 -1.73 9.40 1.73
C GLN A 16 -1.89 8.44 0.55
N GLY A 17 -1.65 7.15 0.76
CA GLY A 17 -1.84 6.11 -0.26
C GLY A 17 -3.29 6.03 -0.75
N GLU A 18 -4.26 6.02 0.15
CA GLU A 18 -5.69 6.01 -0.21
C GLU A 18 -6.10 7.22 -1.05
N ARG A 19 -5.59 8.41 -0.72
CA ARG A 19 -5.83 9.63 -1.52
C ARG A 19 -5.23 9.50 -2.92
N LEU A 20 -4.00 9.00 -3.05
CA LEU A 20 -3.36 8.79 -4.35
C LEU A 20 -4.09 7.77 -5.20
N ILE A 21 -4.56 6.67 -4.60
CA ILE A 21 -5.39 5.66 -5.27
C ILE A 21 -6.67 6.28 -5.81
N THR A 22 -7.35 7.07 -4.97
CA THR A 22 -8.63 7.71 -5.34
C THR A 22 -8.46 8.73 -6.46
N LEU A 23 -7.42 9.57 -6.39
CA LEU A 23 -7.18 10.65 -7.36
C LEU A 23 -6.67 10.15 -8.71
N TYR A 24 -5.91 9.05 -8.72
CA TYR A 24 -5.17 8.61 -9.91
C TYR A 24 -5.48 7.18 -10.36
N GLY A 25 -6.43 6.50 -9.71
CA GLY A 25 -6.82 5.12 -10.05
C GLY A 25 -5.69 4.09 -9.88
N LEU A 26 -4.78 4.32 -8.94
CA LEU A 26 -3.62 3.45 -8.72
C LEU A 26 -3.99 2.16 -7.98
N THR A 27 -3.27 1.08 -8.25
CA THR A 27 -3.40 -0.16 -7.48
C THR A 27 -2.60 -0.06 -6.18
N HIS A 28 -3.22 -0.42 -5.06
CA HIS A 28 -2.53 -0.56 -3.79
C HIS A 28 -1.71 -1.86 -3.76
N LEU A 29 -0.42 -1.74 -3.45
CA LEU A 29 0.47 -2.88 -3.20
C LEU A 29 1.21 -2.64 -1.90
N SER A 30 1.08 -3.59 -0.97
CA SER A 30 1.80 -3.58 0.30
C SER A 30 2.44 -4.94 0.57
N THR A 31 3.59 -4.92 1.23
CA THR A 31 4.28 -6.16 1.64
C THR A 31 3.40 -7.02 2.53
N GLY A 32 2.64 -6.43 3.46
CA GLY A 32 1.73 -7.18 4.33
C GLY A 32 0.59 -7.90 3.60
N GLU A 33 0.12 -7.36 2.48
CA GLU A 33 -0.89 -8.03 1.64
C GLU A 33 -0.28 -9.16 0.82
N VAL A 34 0.89 -8.94 0.23
CA VAL A 34 1.63 -9.98 -0.49
C VAL A 34 1.98 -11.14 0.44
N PHE A 35 2.52 -10.87 1.62
CA PHE A 35 2.84 -11.91 2.60
C PHE A 35 1.60 -12.72 3.02
N ARG A 36 0.48 -12.06 3.33
CA ARG A 36 -0.75 -12.76 3.72
C ARG A 36 -1.30 -13.65 2.61
N ARG A 37 -1.34 -13.17 1.36
CA ARG A 37 -1.77 -13.99 0.21
C ARG A 37 -0.94 -15.27 0.08
N ASN A 38 0.38 -15.14 0.20
CA ASN A 38 1.29 -16.29 0.12
C ASN A 38 1.16 -17.27 1.31
N MET A 39 0.67 -16.81 2.48
CA MET A 39 0.42 -17.70 3.63
C MET A 39 -0.91 -18.45 3.53
N THR A 40 -1.91 -17.91 2.86
CA THR A 40 -3.23 -18.55 2.69
C THR A 40 -3.33 -19.46 1.48
N ASP A 41 -2.46 -19.28 0.48
CA ASP A 41 -2.45 -20.09 -0.75
C ASP A 41 -1.62 -21.39 -0.61
N GLY A 42 -1.11 -21.70 0.60
CA GLY A 42 -0.42 -22.96 0.95
C GLY A 42 -1.18 -23.76 1.98
#